data_AF-A0A1Y4AGT1-F1
#
_entry.id   AF-A0A1Y4AGT1-F1
#
_cell.length_a   1.000
_cell.length_b   1.000
_cell.length_c   1.000
_cell.angle_alpha   90.00
_cell.angle_beta   90.00
_cell.angle_gamma   90.00
#
_symmetry.space_group_name_H-M   'P 1'
#
loop_
_entity.id
_entity.type
_entity.pdbx_description
1 polymer ?
#
loop_
_entity_poly.entity_id
_entity_poly.type
_entity_poly.pdbx_seq_one_letter_code
_entity_poly.pdbx_strand_id
1 'polypeptide(L)'
;MNEEYMPEYRPVDTKGLAVRLAGAKWSLIAMAALCFFWAVYMFVTAPEGGAGGLLPTPVEGPSGLVALLPWWAIVAGFVGSITSLATRAPRALGWTEPVLCIVLLLAGLWGIWNEPLLGSFSQMHTITGVLLALYLAAVALELYRRDEALWFAELIVAAVVLVISLAGGMNNTVESAQVGFFALAFFVAAWGFVYGAIKLAAPSDACNEAPIAEAVAA
;
A
#
# COMPACT_ATOMS: atom_id res chain seq x y z
N MET A 1 -21.88 28.67 32.39
CA MET A 1 -21.25 27.38 32.02
C MET A 1 -21.57 27.17 30.56
N ASN A 2 -20.54 27.10 29.73
CA ASN A 2 -20.63 27.25 28.28
C ASN A 2 -21.20 25.99 27.63
N GLU A 3 -22.26 26.15 26.82
CA GLU A 3 -22.91 25.10 26.02
C GLU A 3 -22.14 24.76 24.72
N GLU A 4 -20.88 25.17 24.62
CA GLU A 4 -20.15 25.31 23.34
C GLU A 4 -19.39 24.04 22.89
N TYR A 5 -19.54 22.90 23.58
CA TYR A 5 -18.75 21.68 23.32
C TYR A 5 -19.54 20.37 23.42
N MET A 6 -20.78 20.34 22.91
CA MET A 6 -21.43 19.07 22.59
C MET A 6 -21.12 18.76 21.12
N PRO A 7 -20.18 17.84 20.79
CA PRO A 7 -20.03 17.37 19.42
C PRO A 7 -21.38 16.81 18.98
N GLU A 8 -21.98 17.47 17.99
CA GLU A 8 -23.26 17.11 17.41
C GLU A 8 -23.22 15.62 17.03
N TYR A 9 -24.02 14.79 17.70
CA TYR A 9 -24.10 13.37 17.42
C TYR A 9 -24.72 13.19 16.04
N ARG A 10 -23.87 13.08 15.01
CA ARG A 10 -24.30 12.62 13.69
C ARG A 10 -24.52 11.12 13.80
N PRO A 11 -25.77 10.62 13.70
CA PRO A 11 -25.99 9.18 13.62
C PRO A 11 -25.19 8.65 12.42
N VAL A 12 -24.42 7.58 12.65
CA VAL A 12 -23.65 6.94 11.58
C VAL A 12 -24.65 6.38 10.58
N ASP A 13 -24.77 7.04 9.42
CA ASP A 13 -25.56 6.52 8.31
C ASP A 13 -24.88 5.24 7.79
N THR A 14 -25.35 4.10 8.27
CA THR A 14 -24.82 2.78 7.92
C THR A 14 -24.96 2.48 6.43
N LYS A 15 -25.97 3.06 5.76
CA LYS A 15 -26.16 2.88 4.32
C LYS A 15 -25.16 3.73 3.54
N GLY A 16 -25.00 4.99 3.90
CA GLY A 16 -23.96 5.86 3.34
C GLY A 16 -22.54 5.31 3.57
N LEU A 17 -22.28 4.73 4.74
CA LEU A 17 -21.01 4.06 5.05
C LEU A 17 -20.79 2.83 4.16
N ALA A 18 -21.81 1.99 3.96
CA ALA A 18 -21.72 0.81 3.10
C ALA A 18 -21.46 1.18 1.63
N VAL A 19 -22.07 2.24 1.12
CA VAL A 19 -21.83 2.75 -0.24
C VAL A 19 -20.40 3.29 -0.38
N ARG A 20 -19.91 4.04 0.62
CA ARG A 20 -18.52 4.53 0.65
C ARG A 20 -17.50 3.40 0.72
N LEU A 21 -17.75 2.38 1.55
CA LEU A 21 -16.92 1.18 1.63
C LEU A 21 -16.95 0.37 0.32
N ALA A 22 -18.10 0.30 -0.36
CA ALA A 22 -18.22 -0.38 -1.64
C ALA A 22 -17.50 0.35 -2.79
N GLY A 23 -17.37 1.68 -2.71
CA GLY A 23 -16.64 2.52 -3.68
C GLY A 23 -15.13 2.64 -3.42
N ALA A 24 -14.66 2.14 -2.27
CA ALA A 24 -13.26 2.19 -1.86
C ALA A 24 -12.36 1.28 -2.72
N LYS A 25 -11.12 1.71 -2.94
CA LYS A 25 -10.11 0.92 -3.66
C LYS A 25 -9.40 -0.03 -2.71
N TRP A 26 -10.03 -1.16 -2.41
CA TRP A 26 -9.54 -2.13 -1.43
C TRP A 26 -8.17 -2.73 -1.76
N SER A 27 -7.79 -2.80 -3.03
CA SER A 27 -6.46 -3.17 -3.51
C SER A 27 -5.37 -2.21 -3.03
N LEU A 28 -5.58 -0.90 -3.20
CA LEU A 28 -4.66 0.13 -2.72
C LEU A 28 -4.65 0.18 -1.19
N ILE A 29 -5.80 0.01 -0.54
CA ILE A 29 -5.89 -0.06 0.93
C ILE A 29 -5.13 -1.28 1.46
N ALA A 30 -5.29 -2.45 0.83
CA ALA A 30 -4.57 -3.66 1.20
C ALA A 30 -3.06 -3.50 1.00
N MET A 31 -2.64 -2.91 -0.12
CA MET A 31 -1.23 -2.65 -0.38
C MET A 31 -0.64 -1.65 0.63
N ALA A 32 -1.36 -0.58 0.94
CA ALA A 32 -0.96 0.37 1.99
C ALA A 32 -0.78 -0.32 3.35
N ALA A 33 -1.76 -1.12 3.77
CA ALA A 33 -1.71 -1.85 5.04
C ALA A 33 -0.53 -2.82 5.10
N LEU A 34 -0.25 -3.54 4.01
CA LEU A 34 0.87 -4.47 3.92
C LEU A 34 2.23 -3.76 3.88
N CYS A 35 2.32 -2.60 3.21
CA CYS A 35 3.53 -1.77 3.22
C CYS A 35 3.79 -1.18 4.61
N PHE A 36 2.76 -0.69 5.32
CA PHE A 36 2.91 -0.23 6.71
C PHE A 36 3.34 -1.36 7.65
N PHE A 37 2.67 -2.51 7.56
CA PHE A 37 3.02 -3.67 8.37
C PHE A 37 4.47 -4.08 8.13
N TRP A 38 4.89 -4.19 6.87
CA TRP A 38 6.26 -4.58 6.52
C TRP A 38 7.29 -3.53 6.96
N ALA A 39 7.00 -2.23 6.78
CA ALA A 39 7.87 -1.16 7.26
C ALA A 39 8.09 -1.22 8.78
N VAL A 40 7.01 -1.40 9.55
CA VAL A 40 7.09 -1.54 11.01
C VAL A 40 7.80 -2.84 11.39
N TYR A 41 7.51 -3.94 10.70
CA TYR A 41 8.14 -5.25 10.94
C TYR A 41 9.65 -5.19 10.72
N MET A 42 10.10 -4.57 9.63
CA MET A 42 11.53 -4.34 9.36
C MET A 42 12.15 -3.41 10.42
N PHE A 43 11.48 -2.33 10.80
CA PHE A 43 12.00 -1.37 11.78
C PHE A 43 12.16 -1.97 13.19
N VAL A 44 11.25 -2.86 13.58
CA VAL A 44 11.27 -3.53 14.89
C VAL A 44 12.20 -4.75 14.89
N THR A 45 12.55 -5.29 13.73
CA THR A 45 13.49 -6.42 13.63
C THR A 45 14.89 -5.95 13.98
N ALA A 46 15.46 -6.51 15.05
CA ALA A 46 16.80 -6.18 15.49
C ALA A 46 17.84 -6.60 14.43
N PRO A 47 18.91 -5.81 14.21
CA PRO A 47 19.94 -6.10 13.22
C PRO A 47 20.75 -7.36 13.51
N GLU A 48 20.83 -7.79 14.76
CA GLU A 48 21.47 -9.04 15.18
C GLU A 48 20.52 -10.25 15.15
N GLY A 49 19.27 -10.05 14.73
CA GLY A 49 18.18 -11.00 14.98
C GLY A 49 17.69 -10.93 16.41
N GLY A 50 16.47 -11.41 16.65
CA GLY A 50 15.92 -11.37 17.99
C GLY A 50 14.69 -12.24 18.14
N ALA A 51 14.52 -12.82 19.33
CA ALA A 51 13.31 -13.53 19.72
C ALA A 51 12.10 -12.59 19.98
N GLY A 52 12.22 -11.29 19.69
CA GLY A 52 11.16 -10.27 19.60
C GLY A 52 10.09 -10.25 20.70
N GLY A 53 10.16 -9.29 21.63
CA GLY A 53 9.15 -9.12 22.69
C GLY A 53 7.79 -8.53 22.25
N LEU A 54 7.68 -7.93 21.06
CA LEU A 54 6.47 -7.22 20.59
C LEU A 54 5.80 -7.89 19.37
N LEU A 55 6.59 -8.46 18.47
CA LEU A 55 6.19 -9.33 17.35
C LEU A 55 7.25 -10.44 17.21
N PRO A 56 6.88 -11.66 16.77
CA PRO A 56 7.87 -12.71 16.49
C PRO A 56 8.73 -12.27 15.29
N THR A 57 9.88 -11.67 15.60
CA THR A 57 10.90 -11.26 14.64
C THR A 57 11.80 -12.45 14.31
N PRO A 58 12.40 -12.51 13.10
CA PRO A 58 13.30 -13.59 12.77
C PRO A 58 14.51 -13.60 13.68
N VAL A 59 14.85 -14.79 14.18
CA VAL A 59 16.03 -15.03 15.02
C VAL A 59 17.32 -14.78 14.23
N GLU A 60 17.25 -14.88 12.89
CA GLU A 60 18.39 -14.68 11.98
C GLU A 60 18.55 -13.23 11.49
N GLY A 61 17.73 -12.29 11.97
CA GLY A 61 17.87 -10.86 11.61
C GLY A 61 17.56 -10.58 10.13
N PRO A 62 18.41 -9.83 9.40
CA PRO A 62 18.16 -9.45 8.00
C PRO A 62 17.96 -10.62 7.03
N SER A 63 18.65 -11.75 7.21
CA SER A 63 18.45 -12.94 6.37
C SER A 63 17.04 -13.51 6.53
N GLY A 64 16.51 -13.51 7.75
CA GLY A 64 15.14 -13.92 8.01
C GLY A 64 14.10 -12.97 7.41
N LEU A 65 14.40 -11.67 7.26
CA LEU A 65 13.54 -10.75 6.52
C LEU A 65 13.53 -11.07 5.01
N VAL A 66 14.64 -11.54 4.44
CA VAL A 66 14.69 -12.00 3.05
C VAL A 66 13.87 -13.26 2.85
N ALA A 67 13.96 -14.23 3.76
CA ALA A 67 13.16 -15.46 3.73
C ALA A 67 11.64 -15.20 3.85
N LEU A 68 11.25 -14.15 4.57
CA LEU A 68 9.85 -13.76 4.74
C LEU A 68 9.30 -12.88 3.59
N LEU A 69 10.16 -12.28 2.77
CA LEU A 69 9.77 -11.41 1.66
C LEU A 69 8.93 -12.14 0.58
N PRO A 70 9.24 -13.39 0.17
CA PRO A 70 8.37 -14.18 -0.70
C PRO A 70 6.94 -14.34 -0.15
N TRP A 71 6.80 -14.57 1.16
CA TRP A 71 5.49 -14.66 1.82
C TRP A 71 4.74 -13.33 1.79
N TRP A 72 5.45 -12.22 2.04
CA TRP A 72 4.87 -10.88 1.89
C TRP A 72 4.36 -10.67 0.46
N ALA A 73 5.13 -11.02 -0.55
CA ALA A 73 4.75 -10.87 -1.96
C ALA A 73 3.55 -11.76 -2.33
N ILE A 74 3.45 -12.97 -1.78
CA ILE A 74 2.28 -13.84 -1.95
C ILE A 74 1.04 -13.22 -1.32
N VAL A 75 1.13 -12.76 -0.08
CA VAL A 75 -0.02 -12.14 0.61
C VAL A 75 -0.44 -10.87 -0.12
N ALA A 76 0.50 -10.01 -0.49
CA ALA A 76 0.23 -8.79 -1.25
C ALA A 76 -0.40 -9.08 -2.61
N GLY A 77 0.16 -10.04 -3.36
CA GLY A 77 -0.36 -10.45 -4.65
C GLY A 77 -1.74 -11.08 -4.55
N PHE A 78 -1.95 -12.01 -3.60
CA PHE A 78 -3.23 -12.70 -3.43
C PHE A 78 -4.34 -11.77 -2.93
N VAL A 79 -4.08 -11.01 -1.86
CA VAL A 79 -5.06 -10.06 -1.31
C VAL A 79 -5.32 -8.94 -2.31
N GLY A 80 -4.28 -8.42 -2.99
CA GLY A 80 -4.41 -7.42 -4.05
C GLY A 80 -5.23 -7.92 -5.25
N SER A 81 -5.01 -9.15 -5.71
CA SER A 81 -5.79 -9.76 -6.79
C SER A 81 -7.24 -10.00 -6.37
N ILE A 82 -7.50 -10.55 -5.19
CA ILE A 82 -8.87 -10.76 -4.71
C ILE A 82 -9.60 -9.43 -4.55
N THR A 83 -8.97 -8.44 -3.92
CA THR A 83 -9.60 -7.13 -3.73
C THR A 83 -9.80 -6.39 -5.05
N SER A 84 -8.91 -6.53 -6.03
CA SER A 84 -9.10 -5.95 -7.38
C SER A 84 -10.20 -6.67 -8.19
N LEU A 85 -10.39 -7.98 -7.99
CA LEU A 85 -11.38 -8.78 -8.73
C LEU A 85 -12.76 -8.81 -8.07
N ALA A 86 -12.82 -8.81 -6.74
CA ALA A 86 -14.05 -8.97 -5.96
C ALA A 86 -14.74 -7.64 -5.65
N THR A 87 -14.04 -6.50 -5.77
CA THR A 87 -14.66 -5.20 -5.51
C THR A 87 -15.62 -4.80 -6.63
N ARG A 88 -16.78 -4.26 -6.22
CA ARG A 88 -17.77 -3.65 -7.13
C ARG A 88 -17.37 -2.24 -7.57
N ALA A 89 -16.34 -1.66 -6.95
CA ALA A 89 -15.78 -0.38 -7.37
C ALA A 89 -15.15 -0.50 -8.76
N PRO A 90 -15.31 0.50 -9.66
CA PRO A 90 -14.59 0.50 -10.93
C PRO A 90 -13.09 0.42 -10.65
N ARG A 91 -12.37 -0.51 -11.28
CA ARG A 91 -10.94 -0.72 -10.98
C ARG A 91 -10.18 0.60 -11.06
N ALA A 92 -9.30 0.85 -10.08
CA ALA A 92 -8.55 2.09 -10.04
C ALA A 92 -7.72 2.23 -11.31
N LEU A 93 -7.01 1.16 -11.66
CA LEU A 93 -6.03 1.10 -12.74
C LEU A 93 -6.47 0.24 -13.94
N GLY A 94 -7.73 -0.18 -13.99
CA GLY A 94 -8.20 -1.11 -15.03
C GLY A 94 -7.55 -2.49 -14.90
N TRP A 95 -6.95 -3.01 -15.98
CA TRP A 95 -6.28 -4.33 -15.98
C TRP A 95 -4.86 -4.31 -15.43
N THR A 96 -4.23 -3.15 -15.26
CA THR A 96 -2.84 -3.10 -14.74
C THR A 96 -2.77 -3.48 -13.27
N GLU A 97 -3.83 -3.22 -12.50
CA GLU A 97 -3.95 -3.57 -11.09
C GLU A 97 -3.90 -5.09 -10.81
N PRO A 98 -4.74 -5.94 -11.41
CA PRO A 98 -4.63 -7.39 -11.22
C PRO A 98 -3.34 -7.94 -11.83
N VAL A 99 -2.82 -7.36 -12.92
CA VAL A 99 -1.55 -7.79 -13.52
C VAL A 99 -0.39 -7.55 -12.54
N LEU A 100 -0.29 -6.37 -11.93
CA LEU A 100 0.74 -6.08 -10.92
C LEU A 100 0.63 -7.01 -9.71
N CYS A 101 -0.60 -7.29 -9.26
CA CYS A 101 -0.82 -8.23 -8.15
C CYS A 101 -0.44 -9.67 -8.52
N ILE A 102 -0.75 -10.11 -9.75
CA ILE A 102 -0.35 -11.44 -10.24
C ILE A 102 1.17 -11.52 -10.38
N VAL A 103 1.83 -10.46 -10.87
CA VAL A 103 3.30 -10.41 -10.95
C VAL A 103 3.91 -10.54 -9.56
N LEU A 104 3.38 -9.83 -8.55
CA LEU A 104 3.81 -9.96 -7.15
C LEU A 104 3.58 -11.38 -6.61
N LEU A 105 2.42 -11.98 -6.89
CA LEU A 105 2.10 -13.35 -6.49
C LEU A 105 3.07 -14.36 -7.10
N LEU A 106 3.31 -14.27 -8.41
CA LEU A 106 4.23 -15.15 -9.13
C LEU A 106 5.67 -14.96 -8.66
N ALA A 107 6.09 -13.72 -8.39
CA ALA A 107 7.40 -13.41 -7.82
C ALA A 107 7.57 -14.00 -6.42
N GLY A 108 6.53 -13.92 -5.58
CA GLY A 108 6.55 -14.52 -4.25
C GLY A 108 6.56 -16.05 -4.27
N LEU A 109 5.74 -16.67 -5.13
CA LEU A 109 5.77 -18.13 -5.33
C LEU A 109 7.14 -18.57 -5.82
N TRP A 110 7.69 -17.91 -6.84
CA TRP A 110 9.04 -18.17 -7.33
C TRP A 110 10.09 -18.04 -6.21
N GLY A 111 9.95 -17.03 -5.35
CA GLY A 111 10.86 -16.78 -4.23
C GLY A 111 10.86 -17.90 -3.18
N ILE A 112 9.71 -18.53 -2.91
CA ILE A 112 9.64 -19.70 -2.00
C ILE A 112 10.42 -20.89 -2.58
N TRP A 113 10.26 -21.20 -3.87
CA TRP A 113 10.95 -22.34 -4.48
C TRP A 113 12.45 -22.12 -4.70
N ASN A 114 12.88 -20.86 -4.73
CA ASN A 114 14.26 -20.47 -4.97
C ASN A 114 14.88 -19.77 -3.75
N GLU A 115 14.40 -20.09 -2.54
CA GLU A 115 14.87 -19.47 -1.29
C GLU A 115 16.41 -19.48 -1.11
N PRO A 116 17.13 -20.57 -1.46
CA PRO A 116 18.60 -20.60 -1.41
C PRO A 116 19.30 -19.71 -2.45
N LEU A 117 18.56 -19.24 -3.46
CA LEU A 117 19.03 -18.39 -4.55
C LEU A 117 18.55 -16.94 -4.41
N LEU A 118 17.83 -16.61 -3.33
CA LEU A 118 17.46 -15.23 -3.06
C LEU A 118 18.75 -14.43 -2.86
N GLY A 119 18.82 -13.28 -3.54
CA GLY A 119 19.96 -12.38 -3.44
C GLY A 119 20.14 -11.82 -2.03
N SER A 120 21.12 -10.94 -1.88
CA SER A 120 21.32 -10.27 -0.59
C SER A 120 20.10 -9.44 -0.17
N PHE A 121 19.99 -9.14 1.12
CA PHE A 121 18.92 -8.31 1.68
C PHE A 121 18.72 -7.01 0.89
N SER A 122 19.82 -6.33 0.57
CA SER A 122 19.82 -5.11 -0.24
C SER A 122 19.24 -5.34 -1.64
N GLN A 123 19.68 -6.38 -2.36
CA GLN A 123 19.19 -6.68 -3.72
C GLN A 123 17.68 -6.92 -3.74
N MET A 124 17.19 -7.75 -2.83
CA MET A 124 15.78 -8.16 -2.82
C MET A 124 14.85 -7.00 -2.43
N HIS A 125 15.26 -6.17 -1.47
CA HIS A 125 14.47 -5.00 -1.05
C HIS A 125 14.60 -3.82 -2.02
N THR A 126 15.71 -3.68 -2.75
CA THR A 126 15.81 -2.73 -3.87
C THR A 126 14.87 -3.11 -5.00
N ILE A 127 14.86 -4.38 -5.43
CA ILE A 127 13.94 -4.85 -6.48
C ILE A 127 12.49 -4.60 -6.06
N THR A 128 12.15 -4.93 -4.81
CA THR A 128 10.79 -4.71 -4.29
C THR A 128 10.44 -3.22 -4.23
N GLY A 129 11.36 -2.37 -3.77
CA GLY A 129 11.16 -0.93 -3.74
C GLY A 129 11.00 -0.31 -5.14
N VAL A 130 11.73 -0.81 -6.14
CA VAL A 130 11.55 -0.41 -7.55
C VAL A 130 10.16 -0.80 -8.05
N LEU A 131 9.67 -2.02 -7.75
CA LEU A 131 8.32 -2.45 -8.12
C LEU A 131 7.24 -1.57 -7.48
N LEU A 132 7.40 -1.22 -6.19
CA LEU A 132 6.48 -0.31 -5.49
C LEU A 132 6.49 1.09 -6.12
N ALA A 133 7.66 1.62 -6.45
CA ALA A 133 7.77 2.91 -7.13
C ALA A 133 7.06 2.90 -8.51
N LEU A 134 7.21 1.82 -9.29
CA LEU A 134 6.51 1.67 -10.57
C LEU A 134 5.00 1.56 -10.39
N TYR A 135 4.53 0.88 -9.34
CA TYR A 135 3.10 0.85 -9.00
C TYR A 135 2.61 2.28 -8.70
N LEU A 136 3.26 3.01 -7.80
CA LEU A 136 2.86 4.37 -7.46
C LEU A 136 2.92 5.31 -8.68
N ALA A 137 3.89 5.13 -9.58
CA ALA A 137 3.92 5.87 -10.84
C ALA A 137 2.70 5.55 -11.72
N ALA A 138 2.24 4.29 -11.77
CA ALA A 138 1.02 3.93 -12.47
C ALA A 138 -0.24 4.52 -11.79
N VAL A 139 -0.26 4.65 -10.46
CA VAL A 139 -1.30 5.38 -9.71
C VAL A 139 -1.30 6.87 -10.08
N ALA A 140 -0.13 7.51 -10.13
CA ALA A 140 0.02 8.90 -10.54
C ALA A 140 -0.47 9.14 -11.98
N LEU A 141 -0.13 8.24 -12.90
CA LEU A 141 -0.59 8.33 -14.30
C LEU A 141 -2.11 8.18 -14.42
N GLU A 142 -2.72 7.33 -13.60
CA GLU A 142 -4.18 7.20 -13.56
C GLU A 142 -4.85 8.44 -12.97
N LEU A 143 -4.26 9.05 -11.93
CA LEU A 143 -4.72 10.34 -11.40
C LEU A 143 -4.64 11.44 -12.47
N TYR A 144 -3.54 11.48 -13.24
CA TYR A 144 -3.39 12.38 -14.39
C TYR A 144 -4.46 12.13 -15.46
N ARG A 145 -4.74 10.86 -15.78
CA ARG A 145 -5.78 10.49 -16.76
C ARG A 145 -7.19 10.92 -16.33
N ARG A 146 -7.45 11.00 -15.02
CA ARG A 146 -8.71 11.45 -14.44
C ARG A 146 -8.75 12.96 -14.13
N ASP A 147 -7.71 13.69 -14.50
CA ASP A 147 -7.55 15.12 -14.23
C ASP A 147 -7.68 15.49 -12.74
N GLU A 148 -7.23 14.58 -11.86
CA GLU A 148 -7.25 14.80 -10.42
C GLU A 148 -6.16 15.79 -10.00
N ALA A 149 -6.53 16.70 -9.08
CA ALA A 149 -5.60 17.67 -8.55
C ALA A 149 -4.43 16.98 -7.82
N LEU A 150 -3.22 17.54 -7.98
CA LEU A 150 -1.99 17.08 -7.32
C LEU A 150 -1.51 15.67 -7.75
N TRP A 151 -1.84 15.21 -8.97
CA TRP A 151 -1.28 13.97 -9.53
C TRP A 151 0.26 13.93 -9.51
N PHE A 152 0.91 15.09 -9.65
CA PHE A 152 2.37 15.22 -9.60
C PHE A 152 2.94 14.93 -8.21
N ALA A 153 2.18 15.13 -7.14
CA ALA A 153 2.62 14.82 -5.78
C ALA A 153 2.82 13.30 -5.63
N GLU A 154 1.91 12.49 -6.20
CA GLU A 154 2.05 11.03 -6.22
C GLU A 154 3.26 10.59 -7.05
N LEU A 155 3.53 11.27 -8.16
CA LEU A 155 4.72 11.01 -8.97
C LEU A 155 6.02 11.33 -8.22
N ILE A 156 6.03 12.40 -7.42
CA ILE A 156 7.15 12.74 -6.53
C ILE A 156 7.31 11.65 -5.46
N VAL A 157 6.23 11.17 -4.85
CA VAL A 157 6.28 10.07 -3.87
C VAL A 157 6.89 8.81 -4.52
N ALA A 158 6.45 8.45 -5.73
CA ALA A 158 7.03 7.34 -6.49
C ALA A 158 8.54 7.53 -6.74
N ALA A 159 8.96 8.73 -7.13
CA ALA A 159 10.36 9.07 -7.32
C ALA A 159 11.18 8.99 -6.01
N VAL A 160 10.61 9.44 -4.89
CA VAL A 160 11.25 9.34 -3.57
C VAL A 160 11.43 7.87 -3.17
N VAL A 161 10.41 7.03 -3.31
CA VAL A 161 10.52 5.58 -3.05
C VAL A 161 11.62 4.97 -3.92
N LEU A 162 11.68 5.33 -5.21
CA LEU A 162 12.72 4.85 -6.11
C LEU A 162 14.12 5.26 -5.65
N VAL A 163 14.32 6.55 -5.33
CA VAL A 163 15.61 7.08 -4.88
C VAL A 163 16.06 6.42 -3.59
N ILE A 164 15.17 6.26 -2.60
CA ILE A 164 15.51 5.59 -1.34
C ILE A 164 15.88 4.12 -1.59
N SER A 165 15.13 3.43 -2.45
CA SER A 165 15.35 2.00 -2.76
C SER A 165 16.67 1.77 -3.51
N LEU A 166 17.01 2.65 -4.45
CA LEU A 166 18.28 2.61 -5.17
C LEU A 166 19.45 3.01 -4.27
N ALA A 167 19.27 4.03 -3.43
CA ALA A 167 20.26 4.44 -2.45
C ALA A 167 20.58 3.28 -1.50
N GLY A 168 19.56 2.58 -0.96
CA GLY A 168 19.76 1.38 -0.14
C GLY A 168 20.46 0.24 -0.88
N GLY A 169 20.19 0.09 -2.18
CA GLY A 169 20.81 -0.89 -3.08
C GLY A 169 22.28 -0.66 -3.38
N MET A 170 22.65 0.61 -3.58
CA MET A 170 24.03 1.03 -3.90
C MET A 170 24.89 1.24 -2.64
N ASN A 171 24.28 1.25 -1.46
CA ASN A 171 24.98 1.59 -0.23
C ASN A 171 25.87 0.44 0.24
N ASN A 172 27.18 0.67 0.33
CA ASN A 172 28.16 -0.27 0.90
C ASN A 172 28.17 -0.27 2.45
N THR A 173 27.15 0.28 3.10
CA THR A 173 27.01 0.25 4.56
C THR A 173 26.65 -1.15 5.07
N VAL A 174 26.90 -1.38 6.36
CA VAL A 174 26.49 -2.59 7.09
C VAL A 174 24.97 -2.80 6.95
N GLU A 175 24.54 -4.07 6.82
CA GLU A 175 23.13 -4.45 6.58
C GLU A 175 22.15 -3.83 7.58
N SER A 176 22.57 -3.62 8.82
CA SER A 176 21.79 -2.94 9.86
C SER A 176 21.35 -1.53 9.48
N ALA A 177 22.18 -0.76 8.79
CA ALA A 177 21.84 0.57 8.30
C ALA A 177 20.88 0.49 7.10
N GLN A 178 20.98 -0.56 6.28
CA GLN A 178 20.13 -0.77 5.11
C GLN A 178 18.67 -1.05 5.49
N VAL A 179 18.44 -1.72 6.63
CA VAL A 179 17.07 -1.97 7.17
C VAL A 179 16.30 -0.65 7.31
N GLY A 180 16.94 0.41 7.82
CA GLY A 180 16.31 1.72 7.97
C GLY A 180 15.92 2.37 6.64
N PHE A 181 16.76 2.25 5.61
CA PHE A 181 16.45 2.78 4.27
C PHE A 181 15.24 2.07 3.65
N PHE A 182 15.20 0.74 3.71
CA PHE A 182 14.09 -0.01 3.12
C PHE A 182 12.81 0.15 3.94
N ALA A 183 12.88 0.16 5.28
CA ALA A 183 11.71 0.48 6.11
C ALA A 183 11.12 1.85 5.76
N LEU A 184 11.96 2.87 5.53
CA LEU A 184 11.52 4.17 5.07
C LEU A 184 10.88 4.11 3.67
N ALA A 185 11.48 3.37 2.73
CA ALA A 185 10.91 3.21 1.39
C ALA A 185 9.49 2.60 1.43
N PHE A 186 9.29 1.53 2.21
CA PHE A 186 7.98 0.92 2.40
C PHE A 186 6.99 1.85 3.12
N PHE A 187 7.45 2.62 4.11
CA PHE A 187 6.60 3.58 4.82
C PHE A 187 6.12 4.71 3.89
N VAL A 188 7.02 5.28 3.09
CA VAL A 188 6.67 6.32 2.11
C VAL A 188 5.75 5.74 1.03
N ALA A 189 6.02 4.52 0.56
CA ALA A 189 5.16 3.85 -0.41
C ALA A 189 3.74 3.61 0.13
N ALA A 190 3.62 3.22 1.41
CA ALA A 190 2.34 3.03 2.07
C ALA A 190 1.48 4.30 2.03
N TRP A 191 2.07 5.47 2.30
CA TRP A 191 1.38 6.75 2.20
C TRP A 191 0.97 7.12 0.78
N GLY A 192 1.77 6.79 -0.24
CA GLY A 192 1.36 6.92 -1.64
C GLY A 192 0.12 6.10 -1.96
N PHE A 193 0.08 4.82 -1.54
CA PHE A 193 -1.11 3.98 -1.71
C PHE A 193 -2.34 4.51 -0.96
N VAL A 194 -2.17 5.08 0.25
CA VAL A 194 -3.26 5.76 0.96
C VAL A 194 -3.79 6.94 0.15
N TYR A 195 -2.90 7.78 -0.37
CA TYR A 195 -3.29 8.93 -1.19
C TYR A 195 -4.05 8.49 -2.45
N GLY A 196 -3.50 7.52 -3.18
CA GLY A 196 -4.15 6.91 -4.34
C GLY A 196 -5.51 6.31 -4.01
N ALA A 197 -5.64 5.61 -2.87
CA ALA A 197 -6.91 5.03 -2.43
C ALA A 197 -7.98 6.09 -2.17
N ILE A 198 -7.60 7.21 -1.53
CA ILE A 198 -8.52 8.32 -1.23
C ILE A 198 -8.95 9.04 -2.50
N LYS A 199 -7.99 9.36 -3.38
CA LYS A 199 -8.26 10.16 -4.59
C LYS A 199 -8.95 9.39 -5.70
N LEU A 200 -8.69 8.09 -5.83
CA LEU A 200 -9.31 7.27 -6.87
C LEU A 200 -10.66 6.68 -6.44
N ALA A 201 -11.03 6.76 -5.15
CA ALA A 201 -12.33 6.35 -4.65
C ALA A 201 -13.46 7.09 -5.40
N ALA A 202 -14.53 6.37 -5.71
CA ALA A 202 -15.64 6.97 -6.45
C ALA A 202 -16.30 8.10 -5.64
N PRO A 203 -16.65 9.24 -6.25
CA PRO A 203 -17.43 10.28 -5.58
C PRO A 203 -18.79 9.70 -5.17
N SER A 204 -19.21 10.03 -3.94
CA SER A 204 -20.44 9.53 -3.32
C SER A 204 -21.71 10.20 -3.84
N ASP A 205 -21.71 10.72 -5.08
CA ASP A 205 -22.79 11.57 -5.60
C ASP A 205 -24.13 10.82 -5.75
N ALA A 206 -24.11 9.48 -5.70
CA ALA A 206 -25.32 8.67 -5.64
C ALA A 206 -26.14 8.81 -4.32
N CYS A 207 -25.63 9.53 -3.31
CA CYS A 207 -26.38 9.75 -2.05
C CYS A 207 -26.94 11.17 -1.91
N ASN A 208 -26.60 12.11 -2.80
CA ASN A 208 -27.06 13.50 -2.73
C ASN A 208 -28.00 13.91 -3.87
N GLU A 209 -28.21 13.07 -4.88
CA GLU A 209 -29.14 13.35 -5.99
C GLU A 209 -30.28 12.32 -6.05
N ALA A 210 -31.20 12.41 -5.08
CA ALA A 210 -32.67 12.33 -5.22
C ALA A 210 -33.34 11.67 -4.00
N PRO A 211 -34.42 12.25 -3.42
CA PRO A 211 -35.24 13.32 -3.96
C PRO A 211 -35.45 14.49 -2.97
N ILE A 212 -34.62 15.53 -3.03
CA ILE A 212 -35.12 16.88 -2.71
C ILE A 212 -35.92 17.44 -3.91
N ALA A 213 -35.72 16.88 -5.10
CA ALA A 213 -36.49 17.20 -6.31
C ALA A 213 -37.98 16.78 -6.24
N GLU A 214 -38.37 15.77 -5.45
CA GLU A 214 -39.81 15.46 -5.25
C GLU A 214 -40.47 16.30 -4.16
N ALA A 215 -39.70 16.93 -3.26
CA ALA A 215 -40.26 17.78 -2.19
C ALA A 215 -40.53 19.22 -2.63
N VAL A 216 -40.03 19.63 -3.81
CA VAL A 216 -40.28 20.96 -4.39
C VAL A 216 -41.30 20.89 -5.55
N ALA A 217 -41.75 19.69 -5.92
CA ALA A 217 -42.72 19.45 -6.98
C ALA A 217 -44.08 18.89 -6.50
N ALA A 218 -44.31 18.83 -5.18
CA ALA A 218 -45.58 18.45 -4.55
C ALA A 218 -46.10 19.60 -3.67
#